data_AF-A0A1Q4EDG2-F1
#
_entry.id   AF-A0A1Q4EDG2-F1
#
_cell.length_a   1.000
_cell.length_b   1.000
_cell.length_c   1.000
_cell.angle_alpha   90.00
_cell.angle_beta   90.00
_cell.angle_gamma   90.00
#
_symmetry.space_group_name_H-M   'P 1'
#
loop_
_entity.id
_entity.type
_entity.pdbx_description
1 polymer ?
#
loop_
_entity_poly.entity_id
_entity_poly.type
_entity_poly.pdbx_seq_one_letter_code
_entity_poly.pdbx_strand_id
1 'polypeptide(L)' 'MVSRSEHVLRVGQDRQGHWVVQEEGGMLEGLFRSRDAAVRFALSECRAFPGARMVLATAPLHSILSH' A
#
# COMPACT_ATOMS: atom_id res chain seq x y z
N MET A 1 -9.95 20.60 15.14
CA MET A 1 -8.68 19.98 14.69
C MET A 1 -9.05 18.66 14.06
N VAL A 2 -9.07 18.57 12.73
CA VAL A 2 -9.31 17.28 12.07
C VAL A 2 -8.18 16.35 12.50
N SER A 3 -8.53 15.25 13.15
CA SER A 3 -7.58 14.17 13.44
C SER A 3 -6.98 13.79 12.09
N ARG A 4 -5.68 14.02 11.91
CA ARG A 4 -4.98 13.59 10.70
C ARG A 4 -5.00 12.08 10.73
N SER A 5 -6.00 11.47 10.10
CA SER A 5 -5.95 10.05 9.78
C SER A 5 -4.75 9.91 8.85
N GLU A 6 -3.60 9.52 9.41
CA GLU A 6 -2.39 9.26 8.65
C GLU A 6 -2.66 8.02 7.81
N HIS A 7 -3.11 8.23 6.57
CA HIS A 7 -3.28 7.14 5.60
C HIS A 7 -1.89 6.62 5.22
N VAL A 8 -1.46 5.55 5.90
CA VAL A 8 -0.17 4.91 5.62
C VAL A 8 -0.38 3.82 4.58
N LEU A 9 0.13 4.05 3.37
CA LEU A 9 0.16 3.04 2.31
C LEU A 9 1.47 2.25 2.41
N ARG A 10 1.35 0.98 2.75
CA ARG A 10 2.45 0.03 2.85
C ARG A 10 2.60 -0.68 1.51
N VAL A 11 3.76 -0.53 0.89
CA VAL A 11 4.10 -1.20 -0.37
C VAL A 11 5.15 -2.26 -0.08
N GLY A 12 4.82 -3.52 -0.32
CA GLY A 12 5.68 -4.65 -0.01
C GLY A 12 5.49 -5.79 -0.98
N GLN A 13 6.28 -6.84 -0.82
CA GLN A 13 6.10 -8.08 -1.57
C GLN A 13 5.40 -9.10 -0.67
N ASP A 14 4.50 -9.90 -1.22
CA ASP A 14 3.93 -11.04 -0.53
C ASP A 14 4.88 -12.25 -0.60
N ARG A 15 4.52 -13.35 0.08
CA ARG A 15 5.34 -14.58 0.08
C ARG A 15 5.41 -15.28 -1.28
N GLN A 16 4.42 -15.07 -2.16
CA GLN A 16 4.38 -15.61 -3.51
C GLN A 16 5.17 -14.77 -4.52
N GLY A 17 5.64 -13.58 -4.12
CA GLY A 17 6.44 -12.70 -4.96
C GLY A 17 5.64 -11.61 -5.70
N HIS A 18 4.35 -11.50 -5.46
CA HIS A 18 3.51 -10.38 -5.89
C HIS A 18 3.75 -9.15 -5.04
N TRP A 19 3.55 -7.98 -5.62
CA TRP A 19 3.65 -6.70 -4.94
C TRP A 19 2.29 -6.27 -4.42
N VAL A 20 2.21 -5.97 -3.14
CA VAL A 20 0.99 -5.62 -2.43
C VAL A 20 1.10 -4.18 -1.98
N VAL A 21 0.04 -3.41 -2.20
CA VAL A 21 -0.18 -2.10 -1.59
C VAL A 21 -1.33 -2.28 -0.61
N GLN A 22 -1.11 -1.98 0.67
CA GLN A 22 -2.14 -2.04 1.70
C GLN A 22 -2.17 -0.72 2.45
N GLU A 23 -3.35 -0.16 2.65
CA GLU A 23 -3.56 0.97 3.55
C GLU A 23 -3.78 0.44 4.98
N GLU A 24 -3.16 1.09 5.98
CA GLU A 24 -3.15 0.58 7.36
C GLU A 24 -4.55 0.53 8.01
N GLY A 25 -5.49 1.36 7.55
CA GLY A 25 -6.90 1.31 7.91
C GLY A 25 -7.70 0.21 7.20
N GLY A 26 -7.09 -0.58 6.32
CA GLY A 26 -7.74 -1.68 5.59
C GLY A 26 -8.77 -1.23 4.55
N MET A 27 -8.82 0.07 4.23
CA MET A 27 -9.79 0.61 3.27
C MET A 27 -9.40 0.30 1.82
N LEU A 28 -8.11 0.03 1.57
CA LEU A 28 -7.56 -0.15 0.23
C LEU A 28 -6.46 -1.23 0.25
N GLU A 29 -6.61 -2.21 -0.64
CA GLU A 29 -5.57 -3.18 -0.99
C GLU A 29 -5.47 -3.27 -2.52
N GLY A 30 -4.24 -3.32 -3.05
CA GLY A 30 -3.96 -3.59 -4.45
C GLY A 30 -2.88 -4.65 -4.60
N LEU A 31 -3.12 -5.64 -5.46
CA LEU A 31 -2.17 -6.69 -5.82
C LEU A 31 -1.61 -6.44 -7.21
N PHE A 32 -0.29 -6.44 -7.35
CA PHE A 32 0.44 -6.09 -8.56
C PHE A 32 1.51 -7.14 -8.86
N ARG A 33 1.78 -7.36 -10.15
CA ARG A 33 2.87 -8.26 -10.58
C ARG A 33 4.25 -7.60 -10.56
N SER A 34 4.32 -6.27 -10.43
CA SER A 34 5.57 -5.52 -10.53
C SER A 34 5.64 -4.39 -9.51
N ARG A 35 6.84 -4.22 -8.93
CA ARG A 35 7.15 -3.15 -7.97
C ARG A 35 6.76 -1.77 -8.48
N ASP A 36 7.09 -1.50 -9.74
CA ASP A 36 6.89 -0.18 -10.34
C ASP A 36 5.41 0.19 -10.44
N ALA A 37 4.55 -0.79 -10.77
CA ALA A 37 3.11 -0.62 -10.80
C ALA A 37 2.55 -0.36 -9.39
N ALA A 38 3.00 -1.13 -8.39
CA ALA A 38 2.58 -0.95 -7.00
C ALA A 38 2.99 0.42 -6.44
N VAL A 39 4.22 0.86 -6.70
CA VAL A 39 4.71 2.18 -6.27
C VAL A 39 3.96 3.30 -6.97
N ARG A 40 3.74 3.21 -8.29
CA ARG A 40 2.95 4.21 -9.04
C ARG A 40 1.54 4.35 -8.50
N PHE A 41 0.89 3.23 -8.21
CA PHE A 41 -0.43 3.22 -7.60
C PHE A 41 -0.42 3.91 -6.22
N ALA A 42 0.49 3.50 -5.33
CA ALA A 42 0.60 4.11 -4.00
C ALA A 42 0.90 5.62 -4.04
N LEU A 43 1.70 6.08 -5.00
CA LEU A 43 1.99 7.51 -5.20
C LEU A 43 0.77 8.29 -5.72
N SER A 44 -0.05 7.68 -6.59
CA SER A 44 -1.31 8.29 -7.05
C SER A 44 -2.30 8.44 -5.90
N GLU A 45 -2.46 7.40 -5.08
CA GLU A 45 -3.32 7.47 -3.88
C GLU A 45 -2.78 8.52 -2.89
N CYS A 46 -1.47 8.56 -2.68
CA CYS A 46 -0.84 9.56 -1.82
C CYS A 46 -1.07 11.01 -2.28
N ARG A 47 -1.29 11.23 -3.58
CA ARG A 47 -1.68 12.55 -4.14
C ARG A 47 -3.17 12.84 -3.95
N ALA A 48 -4.01 11.81 -3.96
CA ALA A 48 -5.45 11.95 -3.78
C ALA A 48 -5.82 12.23 -2.30
N PHE A 49 -5.05 11.68 -1.35
CA PHE A 49 -5.27 11.82 0.09
C PHE A 49 -4.28 12.80 0.73
N PRO A 50 -4.71 14.00 1.15
CA PRO A 50 -3.83 14.98 1.79
C PRO A 50 -3.28 14.45 3.11
N GLY A 51 -1.96 14.26 3.19
CA GLY A 51 -1.29 13.73 4.38
C GLY A 51 -1.10 12.21 4.40
N ALA A 52 -1.47 11.51 3.33
CA ALA A 52 -1.08 10.12 3.17
C ALA A 52 0.44 9.99 3.07
N ARG A 53 0.98 8.85 3.52
CA ARG A 53 2.40 8.53 3.44
C ARG A 53 2.59 7.13 2.89
N MET A 54 3.44 7.02 1.87
CA MET A 54 3.90 5.72 1.37
C MET A 54 5.10 5.25 2.19
N VAL A 55 5.08 4.00 2.62
CA VAL A 55 6.21 3.31 3.26
C VAL A 55 6.48 1.99 2.56
N LEU A 56 7.75 1.62 2.43
CA LEU A 56 8.13 0.30 1.92
C LEU A 56 8.12 -0.69 3.08
N ALA A 57 7.38 -1.78 2.93
CA ALA A 57 7.40 -2.86 3.92
C ALA A 57 8.70 -3.64 3.78
N THR A 58 9.40 -3.80 4.90
CA THR A 58 10.63 -4.61 5.01
C THR A 58 10.34 -6.08 5.26
N ALA A 59 9.13 -6.39 5.74
CA ALA A 59 8.62 -7.74 5.93
C ALA A 59 7.54 -8.06 4.87
N PRO A 60 7.36 -9.34 4.48
CA PRO A 60 6.39 -9.71 3.48
C PRO A 60 4.97 -9.39 3.95
N LEU A 61 4.19 -8.74 3.09
CA LEU A 61 2.80 -8.38 3.39
C LEU A 61 1.90 -9.60 3.21
N HIS A 62 0.96 -9.78 4.13
CA HIS A 62 -0.08 -10.80 4.01
C HIS A 62 -1.23 -10.18 3.21
N SER A 63 -1.24 -10.40 1.90
CA SER A 63 -2.36 -9.99 1.06
C SER A 63 -3.54 -10.93 1.26
N ILE A 64 -4.73 -10.37 1.45
CA ILE A 64 -5.97 -11.16 1.51
C ILE A 64 -6.41 -11.61 0.11
N LEU A 65 -5.87 -11.02 -0.94
CA LEU A 65 -6.17 -11.35 -2.34
C LEU A 65 -5.24 -12.43 -2.94
N SER A 66 -4.14 -12.77 -2.26
CA SER A 66 -3.21 -13.82 -2.71
C SER A 66 -3.59 -15.17 -2.09
N HIS A 67 -4.47 -15.92 -2.76
CA HIS A 67 -4.76 -17.33 -2.44
C HIS A 67 -3.71 -18.28 -3.03
#